data_AF-F3ZXJ3-F1
#
_entry.id   AF-F3ZXJ3-F1
#
_cell.length_a   1.000
_cell.length_b   1.000
_cell.length_c   1.000
_cell.angle_alpha   90.00
_cell.angle_beta   90.00
_cell.angle_gamma   90.00
#
_symmetry.space_group_name_H-M   'P 1'
#
loop_
_entity.id
_entity.type
_entity.pdbx_description
1 polymer ?
#
loop_
_entity_poly.entity_id
_entity_poly.type
_entity_poly.pdbx_seq_one_letter_code
_entity_poly.pdbx_strand_id
1 'polypeptide(L)'
;MEEVQCRVRCSGHMHTITLTESGALVLHDHPDLITERALVALGGKLPRCLAILEAWKQKDRATLPPALRPAFDKRMKKLWQRASNKYNCDPLDTPIFERTVEKATTLAHITLGKCAYKRQEWPGNTDRIRIGKPDICGMAVTQKKTIITVTIPPVWLARVYRRGLAVVDGWFVLDVLAEDEKRYLVLAGRQGKEFEIYPSQAWVNRSADGNWRLRWVWRQQ
;
A
#
# COMPACT_ATOMS: atom_id res chain seq x y z
N MET A 1 -22.60 -4.30 -22.50
CA MET A 1 -21.93 -3.18 -23.21
C MET A 1 -21.57 -3.81 -24.53
N GLU A 2 -22.06 -3.31 -25.66
CA GLU A 2 -21.87 -3.99 -26.95
C GLU A 2 -20.39 -4.36 -27.17
N GLU A 3 -20.18 -5.57 -27.68
CA GLU A 3 -18.83 -6.04 -28.01
C GLU A 3 -18.26 -5.17 -29.13
N VAL A 4 -17.15 -4.49 -28.84
CA VAL A 4 -16.47 -3.64 -29.82
C VAL A 4 -15.30 -4.41 -30.40
N GLN A 5 -15.34 -4.66 -31.70
CA GLN A 5 -14.25 -5.31 -32.41
C GLN A 5 -13.48 -4.29 -33.26
N CYS A 6 -12.16 -4.39 -33.27
CA CYS A 6 -11.32 -3.59 -34.16
C CYS A 6 -10.19 -4.42 -34.76
N ARG A 7 -9.78 -4.05 -35.98
CA ARG A 7 -8.68 -4.70 -36.67
C ARG A 7 -7.47 -3.78 -36.71
N VAL A 8 -6.29 -4.31 -36.42
CA VAL A 8 -5.04 -3.54 -36.35
C VAL A 8 -3.93 -4.25 -37.10
N ARG A 9 -3.04 -3.49 -37.73
CA ARG A 9 -1.82 -4.07 -38.30
C ARG A 9 -0.81 -4.37 -37.20
N CYS A 10 -0.41 -5.62 -37.10
CA CYS A 10 0.55 -6.12 -36.13
C CYS A 10 1.51 -7.08 -36.84
N SER A 11 2.82 -6.86 -36.72
CA SER A 11 3.86 -7.72 -37.31
C SER A 11 3.63 -8.09 -38.79
N GLY A 12 3.06 -7.17 -39.59
CA GLY A 12 2.76 -7.37 -41.00
C GLY A 12 1.38 -7.97 -41.32
N HIS A 13 0.65 -8.48 -40.33
CA HIS A 13 -0.66 -9.10 -40.50
C HIS A 13 -1.79 -8.25 -39.87
N MET A 14 -3.03 -8.53 -40.25
CA MET A 14 -4.22 -7.87 -39.71
C MET A 14 -4.79 -8.68 -38.54
N HIS A 15 -4.56 -8.21 -37.33
CA HIS A 15 -5.02 -8.87 -36.10
C HIS A 15 -6.35 -8.29 -35.63
N THR A 16 -7.15 -9.09 -34.94
CA THR A 16 -8.45 -8.73 -34.39
C THR A 16 -8.37 -8.60 -32.88
N ILE A 17 -8.87 -7.47 -32.38
CA ILE A 17 -8.97 -7.15 -30.96
C ILE A 17 -10.44 -6.97 -30.62
N THR A 18 -10.91 -7.68 -29.60
CA THR A 18 -12.29 -7.57 -29.11
C THR A 18 -12.30 -6.99 -27.71
N LEU A 19 -13.14 -6.00 -27.48
CA LEU A 19 -13.52 -5.56 -26.15
C LEU A 19 -14.81 -6.27 -25.75
N THR A 20 -14.70 -7.11 -24.73
CA THR A 20 -15.83 -7.85 -24.15
C THR A 20 -16.76 -6.93 -23.37
N GLU A 21 -17.99 -7.40 -23.12
CA GLU A 21 -18.97 -6.64 -22.32
C GLU A 21 -18.51 -6.31 -20.90
N SER A 22 -17.60 -7.14 -20.35
CA SER A 22 -16.98 -6.95 -19.04
C SER A 22 -15.94 -5.82 -19.03
N GLY A 23 -15.53 -5.33 -20.21
CA GLY A 23 -14.50 -4.31 -20.39
C GLY A 23 -13.08 -4.86 -20.46
N ALA A 24 -12.92 -6.18 -20.64
CA ALA A 24 -11.63 -6.82 -20.90
C ALA A 24 -11.31 -6.84 -22.40
N LEU A 25 -10.06 -6.49 -22.74
CA LEU A 25 -9.53 -6.62 -24.10
C LEU A 25 -9.01 -8.05 -24.33
N VAL A 26 -9.47 -8.66 -25.41
CA VAL A 26 -9.05 -9.98 -25.88
C VAL A 26 -8.27 -9.81 -27.18
N LEU A 27 -7.06 -10.35 -27.22
CA LEU A 27 -6.20 -10.39 -28.40
C LEU A 27 -6.29 -11.79 -29.01
N HIS A 28 -7.00 -11.95 -30.13
CA HIS A 28 -7.24 -13.29 -30.70
C HIS A 28 -5.97 -13.89 -31.34
N ASP A 29 -5.15 -13.04 -31.95
CA ASP A 29 -3.96 -13.46 -32.69
C ASP A 29 -2.69 -13.57 -31.82
N HIS A 30 -2.79 -13.32 -30.50
CA HIS A 30 -1.70 -13.52 -29.54
C HIS A 30 -2.23 -14.25 -28.29
N PRO A 31 -2.43 -15.57 -28.36
CA PRO A 31 -2.97 -16.35 -27.25
C PRO A 31 -2.02 -16.40 -26.05
N ASP A 32 -0.70 -16.40 -26.29
CA ASP A 32 0.32 -16.41 -25.24
C ASP A 32 0.98 -15.05 -25.06
N LEU A 33 0.41 -14.25 -24.17
CA LEU A 33 0.95 -12.94 -23.81
C LEU A 33 2.28 -13.00 -23.06
N ILE A 34 2.60 -14.14 -22.43
CA ILE A 34 3.84 -14.30 -21.66
C ILE A 34 5.01 -14.43 -22.63
N THR A 35 4.88 -15.30 -23.62
CA THR A 35 5.89 -15.47 -24.68
C THR A 35 6.14 -14.16 -25.42
N GLU A 36 5.10 -13.43 -25.81
CA GLU A 36 5.25 -12.14 -26.50
C GLU A 36 6.00 -11.10 -25.66
N ARG A 37 5.70 -11.04 -24.35
CA ARG A 37 6.42 -10.14 -23.43
C ARG A 37 7.88 -10.57 -23.24
N ALA A 38 8.14 -11.86 -23.19
CA ALA A 38 9.50 -12.40 -23.10
C ALA A 38 10.33 -12.05 -24.35
N LEU A 39 9.75 -12.16 -25.54
CA LEU A 39 10.41 -11.78 -26.80
C LEU A 39 10.78 -10.29 -26.82
N VAL A 40 9.90 -9.42 -26.33
CA VAL A 40 10.20 -7.99 -26.19
C VAL A 40 11.33 -7.75 -25.18
N ALA A 41 11.34 -8.45 -24.05
CA ALA A 41 12.40 -8.34 -23.06
C ALA A 41 13.78 -8.78 -23.60
N LEU A 42 13.80 -9.72 -24.55
CA LEU A 42 15.00 -10.17 -25.26
C LEU A 42 15.43 -9.23 -26.40
N GLY A 43 14.79 -8.07 -26.56
CA GLY A 43 15.12 -7.07 -27.59
C GLY A 43 14.24 -7.12 -28.85
N GLY A 44 13.20 -7.95 -28.85
CA GLY A 44 12.21 -7.98 -29.92
C GLY A 44 11.37 -6.69 -30.01
N LYS A 45 10.84 -6.41 -31.20
CA LYS A 45 9.94 -5.26 -31.41
C LYS A 45 8.59 -5.51 -30.75
N LEU A 46 8.08 -4.53 -30.00
CA LEU A 46 6.77 -4.60 -29.36
C LEU A 46 5.64 -4.75 -30.40
N PRO A 47 4.87 -5.87 -30.38
CA PRO A 47 3.72 -6.03 -31.26
C PRO A 47 2.66 -4.95 -31.00
N ARG A 48 2.00 -4.46 -32.06
CA ARG A 48 1.00 -3.39 -31.93
C ARG A 48 -0.18 -3.79 -31.04
N CYS A 49 -0.61 -5.04 -31.09
CA CYS A 49 -1.67 -5.59 -30.24
C CYS A 49 -1.31 -5.50 -28.74
N LEU A 50 -0.07 -5.88 -28.41
CA LEU A 50 0.43 -5.78 -27.05
C LEU A 50 0.59 -4.33 -26.60
N ALA A 51 1.03 -3.42 -27.48
CA ALA A 51 1.09 -1.99 -27.20
C ALA A 51 -0.29 -1.40 -26.87
N ILE A 52 -1.35 -1.84 -27.56
CA ILE A 52 -2.73 -1.43 -27.29
C ILE A 52 -3.21 -1.95 -25.93
N LEU A 53 -2.87 -3.20 -25.59
CA LEU A 53 -3.20 -3.78 -24.29
C LEU A 53 -2.50 -3.04 -23.14
N GLU A 54 -1.22 -2.72 -23.29
CA GLU A 54 -0.47 -1.97 -22.29
C GLU A 54 -1.00 -0.52 -22.18
N ALA A 55 -1.30 0.14 -23.29
CA ALA A 55 -1.93 1.47 -23.28
C ALA A 55 -3.27 1.45 -22.53
N TRP A 56 -4.10 0.43 -22.74
CA TRP A 56 -5.35 0.25 -22.01
C TRP A 56 -5.17 0.05 -20.50
N LYS A 57 -4.10 -0.64 -20.07
CA LYS A 57 -3.75 -0.82 -18.65
C LYS A 57 -3.20 0.47 -18.03
N GLN A 58 -2.33 1.17 -18.77
CA GLN A 58 -1.68 2.41 -18.35
C GLN A 58 -2.58 3.63 -18.44
N LYS A 59 -3.80 3.47 -18.99
CA LYS A 59 -4.80 4.52 -19.21
C LYS A 59 -4.33 5.57 -20.23
N ASP A 60 -3.49 5.17 -21.17
CA ASP A 60 -3.08 6.02 -22.28
C ASP A 60 -4.10 5.96 -23.42
N ARG A 61 -4.84 7.06 -23.61
CA ARG A 61 -5.87 7.20 -24.63
C ARG A 61 -5.29 7.37 -26.05
N ALA A 62 -4.12 8.00 -26.19
CA ALA A 62 -3.60 8.42 -27.49
C ALA A 62 -3.24 7.21 -28.38
N THR A 63 -2.65 6.20 -27.74
CA THR A 63 -2.18 4.97 -28.39
C THR A 63 -3.32 4.04 -28.83
N LEU A 64 -4.54 4.23 -28.31
CA LEU A 64 -5.68 3.37 -28.62
C LEU A 64 -6.28 3.63 -30.02
N PRO A 65 -6.68 2.57 -30.75
CA PRO A 65 -7.44 2.67 -31.98
C PRO A 65 -8.73 3.48 -31.79
N PRO A 66 -9.16 4.28 -32.78
CA PRO A 66 -10.37 5.10 -32.69
C PRO A 66 -11.61 4.33 -32.24
N ALA A 67 -11.77 3.08 -32.69
CA ALA A 67 -12.89 2.21 -32.33
C ALA A 67 -12.97 1.93 -30.81
N LEU A 68 -11.84 1.84 -30.11
CA LEU A 68 -11.80 1.55 -28.66
C LEU A 68 -11.91 2.80 -27.79
N ARG A 69 -11.72 4.01 -28.35
CA ARG A 69 -11.73 5.27 -27.59
C ARG A 69 -13.07 5.55 -26.89
N PRO A 70 -14.25 5.39 -27.52
CA PRO A 70 -15.52 5.64 -26.83
C PRO A 70 -15.73 4.73 -25.63
N ALA A 71 -15.37 3.45 -25.74
CA ALA A 71 -15.47 2.50 -24.66
C ALA A 71 -14.46 2.80 -23.53
N PHE A 72 -13.24 3.21 -23.89
CA PHE A 72 -12.24 3.70 -22.95
C PHE A 72 -12.73 4.93 -22.18
N ASP A 73 -13.26 5.93 -22.88
CA ASP A 73 -13.77 7.19 -22.30
C ASP A 73 -14.94 6.89 -21.35
N LYS A 74 -15.85 5.99 -21.72
CA LYS A 74 -16.94 5.52 -20.85
C LYS A 74 -16.43 4.84 -19.58
N ARG A 75 -15.41 3.98 -19.69
CA ARG A 75 -14.77 3.32 -18.54
C ARG A 75 -14.10 4.33 -17.62
N MET A 76 -13.37 5.29 -18.18
CA MET A 76 -12.72 6.36 -17.42
C MET A 76 -13.76 7.22 -16.71
N LYS A 77 -14.83 7.64 -17.38
CA LYS A 77 -15.92 8.40 -16.76
C LYS A 77 -16.53 7.64 -15.56
N LYS A 78 -16.77 6.33 -15.69
CA LYS A 78 -17.23 5.50 -14.55
C LYS A 78 -16.22 5.42 -13.40
N LEU A 79 -14.93 5.29 -13.70
CA LEU A 79 -13.88 5.28 -12.67
C LEU A 79 -13.81 6.62 -11.94
N TRP A 80 -13.89 7.73 -12.68
CA TRP A 80 -13.94 9.07 -12.12
C TRP A 80 -15.22 9.32 -11.31
N GLN A 81 -16.38 8.85 -11.78
CA GLN A 81 -17.63 8.90 -11.02
C GLN A 81 -17.52 8.09 -9.73
N ARG A 82 -16.93 6.89 -9.74
CA ARG A 82 -16.69 6.11 -8.51
C ARG A 82 -15.74 6.81 -7.55
N ALA A 83 -14.66 7.39 -8.07
CA ALA A 83 -13.71 8.14 -7.25
C ALA A 83 -14.37 9.39 -6.67
N SER A 84 -15.10 10.17 -7.47
CA SER A 84 -15.82 11.36 -7.03
C SER A 84 -16.92 11.01 -6.02
N ASN A 85 -17.67 9.94 -6.26
CA ASN A 85 -18.64 9.43 -5.30
C ASN A 85 -17.93 9.04 -4.01
N LYS A 86 -16.78 8.37 -4.05
CA LYS A 86 -16.02 8.07 -2.82
C LYS A 86 -15.71 9.31 -1.97
N TYR A 87 -15.49 10.47 -2.59
CA TYR A 87 -15.27 11.74 -1.88
C TYR A 87 -16.57 12.49 -1.50
N ASN A 88 -17.71 12.15 -2.13
CA ASN A 88 -19.04 12.75 -1.89
C ASN A 88 -20.03 11.82 -1.17
N CYS A 89 -19.63 10.57 -0.87
CA CYS A 89 -20.43 9.62 -0.12
C CYS A 89 -20.43 10.04 1.35
N ASP A 90 -21.55 9.80 2.02
CA ASP A 90 -21.60 9.85 3.47
C ASP A 90 -20.50 8.91 4.01
N PRO A 91 -19.66 9.33 4.97
CA PRO A 91 -18.71 8.44 5.63
C PRO A 91 -19.36 7.13 6.09
N LEU A 92 -20.65 7.12 6.41
CA LEU A 92 -21.40 5.92 6.80
C LEU A 92 -21.61 4.91 5.66
N ASP A 93 -21.61 5.32 4.39
CA ASP A 93 -21.75 4.44 3.21
C ASP A 93 -20.48 3.61 2.95
N THR A 94 -19.33 4.08 3.45
CA THR A 94 -18.09 3.30 3.40
C THR A 94 -18.15 2.19 4.45
N PRO A 95 -17.83 0.93 4.11
CA PRO A 95 -17.79 -0.16 5.07
C PRO A 95 -16.95 0.22 6.31
N ILE A 96 -17.44 -0.12 7.51
CA ILE A 96 -16.78 0.22 8.78
C ILE A 96 -15.31 -0.23 8.79
N PHE A 97 -15.02 -1.38 8.18
CA PHE A 97 -13.67 -1.90 8.05
C PHE A 97 -12.74 -0.97 7.26
N GLU A 98 -13.18 -0.46 6.11
CA GLU A 98 -12.38 0.45 5.27
C GLU A 98 -12.10 1.77 5.98
N ARG A 99 -13.11 2.34 6.64
CA ARG A 99 -12.95 3.54 7.49
C ARG A 99 -11.97 3.31 8.63
N THR A 100 -12.02 2.13 9.26
CA THR A 100 -11.12 1.77 10.35
C THR A 100 -9.69 1.65 9.83
N VAL A 101 -9.49 1.03 8.67
CA VAL A 101 -8.19 0.93 8.00
C VAL A 101 -7.63 2.30 7.65
N GLU A 102 -8.42 3.16 7.04
CA GLU A 102 -7.98 4.52 6.67
C GLU A 102 -7.61 5.33 7.92
N LYS A 103 -8.48 5.31 8.94
CA LYS A 103 -8.23 6.00 10.21
C LYS A 103 -6.99 5.45 10.93
N ALA A 104 -6.83 4.13 10.99
CA ALA A 104 -5.66 3.50 11.60
C ALA A 104 -4.37 3.89 10.85
N THR A 105 -4.39 3.87 9.51
CA THR A 105 -3.24 4.23 8.68
C THR A 105 -2.82 5.69 8.90
N THR A 106 -3.78 6.61 8.85
CA THR A 106 -3.54 8.05 9.07
C THR A 106 -2.99 8.32 10.46
N LEU A 107 -3.61 7.73 11.49
CA LEU A 107 -3.17 7.92 12.87
C LEU A 107 -1.81 7.28 13.14
N ALA A 108 -1.53 6.12 12.56
CA ALA A 108 -0.21 5.49 12.65
C ALA A 108 0.87 6.34 12.00
N HIS A 109 0.60 6.93 10.84
CA HIS A 109 1.53 7.84 10.18
C HIS A 109 1.86 9.07 11.05
N ILE A 110 0.84 9.74 11.61
CA ILE A 110 1.01 10.88 12.53
C ILE A 110 1.81 10.46 13.78
N THR A 111 1.49 9.29 14.33
CA THR A 111 2.12 8.73 15.53
C THR A 111 3.60 8.40 15.29
N LEU A 112 3.92 7.81 14.13
CA LEU A 112 5.29 7.49 13.75
C LEU A 112 6.15 8.76 13.62
N GLY A 113 5.56 9.88 13.19
CA GLY A 113 6.21 11.18 13.19
C GLY A 113 6.63 11.70 14.57
N LYS A 114 6.02 11.19 15.66
CA LYS A 114 6.36 11.53 17.05
C LYS A 114 7.40 10.60 17.67
N CYS A 115 7.81 9.55 16.96
CA CYS A 115 8.74 8.55 17.49
C CYS A 115 10.19 9.01 17.36
N ALA A 116 11.04 8.55 18.27
CA ALA A 116 12.45 8.91 18.36
C ALA A 116 13.34 8.24 17.29
N TYR A 117 12.77 7.47 16.36
CA TYR A 117 13.54 6.78 15.32
C TYR A 117 14.28 7.71 14.37
N LYS A 118 13.75 8.93 14.18
CA LYS A 118 14.26 9.89 13.19
C LYS A 118 15.29 10.81 13.83
N ARG A 119 16.50 10.90 13.26
CA ARG A 119 17.39 12.05 13.50
C ARG A 119 16.79 13.28 12.81
N GLN A 120 16.78 14.42 13.51
CA GLN A 120 15.88 15.56 13.27
C GLN A 120 15.92 16.26 11.90
N GLU A 121 16.80 15.93 10.94
CA GLU A 121 17.04 16.85 9.79
C GLU A 121 17.33 16.17 8.44
N TRP A 122 16.68 15.05 8.11
CA TRP A 122 16.91 14.41 6.80
C TRP A 122 15.69 14.56 5.88
N PRO A 123 15.78 15.38 4.80
CA PRO A 123 14.66 15.64 3.89
C PRO A 123 14.24 14.44 3.01
N GLY A 124 14.87 13.27 3.19
CA GLY A 124 14.61 12.06 2.40
C GLY A 124 13.80 10.96 3.09
N ASN A 125 13.38 11.13 4.35
CA ASN A 125 12.74 10.05 5.11
C ASN A 125 11.41 9.62 4.46
N THR A 126 11.25 8.30 4.27
CA THR A 126 10.02 7.73 3.69
C THR A 126 9.39 6.78 4.70
N ASP A 127 8.21 7.16 5.21
CA ASP A 127 7.41 6.30 6.06
C ASP A 127 6.39 5.53 5.22
N ARG A 128 6.30 4.23 5.45
CA ARG A 128 5.31 3.36 4.80
C ARG A 128 4.47 2.67 5.85
N ILE A 129 3.17 2.94 5.86
CA ILE A 129 2.22 2.23 6.73
C ILE A 129 1.48 1.18 5.91
N ARG A 130 1.40 -0.04 6.44
CA ARG A 130 0.70 -1.18 5.84
C ARG A 130 -0.30 -1.75 6.84
N ILE A 131 -1.35 -2.39 6.32
CA ILE A 131 -2.29 -3.16 7.12
C ILE A 131 -1.92 -4.64 7.04
N GLY A 132 -1.81 -5.31 8.19
CA GLY A 132 -1.48 -6.72 8.24
C GLY A 132 -0.99 -7.18 9.61
N LYS A 133 -0.16 -8.22 9.64
CA LYS A 133 0.46 -8.73 10.86
C LYS A 133 1.38 -7.64 11.46
N PRO A 134 1.30 -7.38 12.79
CA PRO A 134 2.13 -6.37 13.44
C PRO A 134 3.62 -6.58 13.15
N ASP A 135 4.26 -5.57 12.55
CA ASP A 135 5.68 -5.60 12.22
C ASP A 135 6.25 -4.19 12.03
N ILE A 136 7.55 -4.02 12.23
CA ILE A 136 8.27 -2.78 11.94
C ILE A 136 9.67 -3.08 11.46
N CYS A 137 10.03 -2.46 10.34
CA CYS A 137 11.37 -2.53 9.80
C CYS A 137 11.85 -1.12 9.48
N GLY A 138 13.08 -0.81 9.90
CA GLY A 138 13.77 0.44 9.59
C GLY A 138 15.13 0.13 9.02
N MET A 139 15.47 0.77 7.89
CA MET A 139 16.79 0.68 7.29
C MET A 139 17.28 2.03 6.82
N ALA A 140 18.58 2.29 7.02
CA ALA A 140 19.27 3.38 6.34
C ALA A 140 19.58 2.95 4.90
N VAL A 141 18.99 3.65 3.92
CA VAL A 141 19.27 3.40 2.49
C VAL A 141 20.51 4.18 2.07
N THR A 142 20.71 5.36 2.64
CA THR A 142 21.92 6.18 2.47
C THR A 142 22.21 6.94 3.77
N GLN A 143 23.36 7.62 3.85
CA GLN A 143 23.69 8.58 4.91
C GLN A 143 22.77 9.82 4.96
N LYS A 144 21.72 9.91 4.14
CA LYS A 144 20.72 11.01 4.17
C LYS A 144 19.27 10.52 3.98
N LYS A 145 19.03 9.21 3.95
CA LYS A 145 17.72 8.62 3.67
C LYS A 145 17.46 7.39 4.54
N THR A 146 16.40 7.45 5.34
CA THR A 146 15.87 6.29 6.07
C THR A 146 14.50 5.92 5.54
N ILE A 147 14.22 4.62 5.49
CA ILE A 147 12.88 4.10 5.19
C ILE A 147 12.41 3.33 6.41
N ILE A 148 11.26 3.73 6.94
CA ILE A 148 10.59 3.01 8.03
C ILE A 148 9.30 2.45 7.48
N THR A 149 9.17 1.12 7.51
CA THR A 149 7.94 0.43 7.16
C THR A 149 7.31 -0.14 8.43
N VAL A 150 6.07 0.26 8.69
CA VAL A 150 5.27 -0.20 9.82
C VAL A 150 4.07 -0.95 9.26
N THR A 151 3.84 -2.16 9.75
CA THR A 151 2.63 -2.93 9.47
C THR A 151 1.83 -3.04 10.75
N ILE A 152 0.57 -2.62 10.73
CA ILE A 152 -0.34 -2.70 11.88
C ILE A 152 -1.64 -3.42 11.51
N PRO A 153 -2.26 -4.15 12.44
CA PRO A 153 -3.58 -4.70 12.23
C PRO A 153 -4.65 -3.60 12.39
N PRO A 154 -5.84 -3.70 11.78
CA PRO A 154 -6.91 -2.71 11.96
C PRO A 154 -7.33 -2.53 13.43
N VAL A 155 -7.25 -3.60 14.22
CA VAL A 155 -7.54 -3.58 15.67
C VAL A 155 -6.55 -2.75 16.49
N TRP A 156 -5.41 -2.35 15.91
CA TRP A 156 -4.42 -1.47 16.53
C TRP A 156 -5.05 -0.17 17.04
N LEU A 157 -6.02 0.38 16.30
CA LEU A 157 -6.73 1.59 16.69
C LEU A 157 -7.38 1.44 18.08
N ALA A 158 -8.05 0.31 18.32
CA ALA A 158 -8.74 0.04 19.57
C ALA A 158 -7.80 -0.46 20.67
N ARG A 159 -6.87 -1.36 20.34
CA ARG A 159 -6.00 -2.05 21.32
C ARG A 159 -4.81 -1.20 21.76
N VAL A 160 -4.33 -0.28 20.92
CA VAL A 160 -3.12 0.50 21.19
C VAL A 160 -3.44 2.00 21.22
N TYR A 161 -3.94 2.55 20.10
CA TYR A 161 -4.07 4.01 19.95
C TYR A 161 -5.06 4.62 20.94
N ARG A 162 -6.29 4.08 21.03
CA ARG A 162 -7.31 4.56 21.97
C ARG A 162 -6.91 4.40 23.45
N ARG A 163 -5.96 3.51 23.75
CA ARG A 163 -5.42 3.31 25.10
C ARG A 163 -4.27 4.27 25.43
N GLY A 164 -3.88 5.14 24.50
CA GLY A 164 -2.76 6.06 24.67
C GLY A 164 -1.39 5.37 24.66
N LEU A 165 -1.31 4.15 24.10
CA LEU A 165 -0.08 3.35 24.07
C LEU A 165 0.69 3.49 22.74
N ALA A 166 0.19 4.27 21.78
CA ALA A 166 0.73 4.33 20.42
C ALA A 166 2.21 4.74 20.35
N VAL A 167 2.63 5.65 21.24
CA VAL A 167 4.04 5.99 21.49
C VAL A 167 4.29 5.93 22.99
N VAL A 168 5.29 5.16 23.39
CA VAL A 168 5.74 5.09 24.79
C VAL A 168 7.25 5.29 24.84
N ASP A 169 7.71 6.27 25.62
CA ASP A 169 9.12 6.69 25.69
C ASP A 169 9.77 6.91 24.30
N GLY A 170 8.99 7.40 23.33
CA GLY A 170 9.45 7.65 21.95
C GLY A 170 9.44 6.42 21.03
N TRP A 171 8.98 5.27 21.49
CA TRP A 171 8.91 4.03 20.70
C TRP A 171 7.49 3.76 20.19
N PHE A 172 7.37 3.34 18.94
CA PHE A 172 6.10 2.97 18.34
C PHE A 172 5.66 1.59 18.82
N VAL A 173 4.44 1.51 19.37
CA VAL A 173 3.85 0.24 19.80
C VAL A 173 2.99 -0.34 18.68
N LEU A 174 3.29 -1.58 18.30
CA LEU A 174 2.65 -2.32 17.20
C LEU A 174 1.42 -3.11 17.64
N ASP A 175 1.43 -3.70 18.84
CA ASP A 175 0.31 -4.45 19.38
C ASP A 175 0.45 -4.66 20.89
N VAL A 176 -0.66 -5.00 21.54
CA VAL A 176 -0.69 -5.51 22.92
C VAL A 176 -0.77 -7.03 22.87
N LEU A 177 0.24 -7.71 23.41
CA LEU A 177 0.35 -9.17 23.43
C LEU A 177 -0.36 -9.77 24.65
N ALA A 178 -0.22 -9.14 25.81
CA ALA A 178 -0.87 -9.53 27.05
C ALA A 178 -1.16 -8.31 27.91
N GLU A 179 -2.16 -8.44 28.78
CA GLU A 179 -2.60 -7.42 29.74
C GLU A 179 -2.67 -8.08 31.11
N ASP A 180 -2.12 -7.39 32.11
CA ASP A 180 -2.13 -7.73 33.52
C ASP A 180 -2.64 -6.49 34.29
N GLU A 181 -3.07 -6.62 35.54
CA GLU A 181 -3.82 -5.58 36.27
C GLU A 181 -3.13 -4.19 36.30
N LYS A 182 -1.81 -4.14 36.13
CA LYS A 182 -1.00 -2.91 36.20
C LYS A 182 -0.05 -2.69 35.02
N ARG A 183 0.01 -3.61 34.05
CA ARG A 183 1.04 -3.61 32.99
C ARG A 183 0.56 -4.24 31.69
N TYR A 184 1.13 -3.79 30.59
CA TYR A 184 0.91 -4.37 29.26
C TYR A 184 2.20 -5.00 28.75
N LEU A 185 2.12 -6.24 28.28
CA LEU A 185 3.15 -6.79 27.40
C LEU A 185 2.83 -6.33 26.00
N VAL A 186 3.73 -5.56 25.38
CA VAL A 186 3.54 -5.01 24.06
C VAL A 186 4.60 -5.49 23.09
N LEU A 187 4.26 -5.46 21.80
CA LEU A 187 5.22 -5.50 20.72
C LEU A 187 5.51 -4.07 20.29
N ALA A 188 6.77 -3.63 20.32
CA ALA A 188 7.17 -2.28 19.96
C ALA A 188 8.41 -2.30 19.06
N GLY A 189 8.61 -1.23 18.28
CA GLY A 189 9.82 -1.11 17.47
C GLY A 189 11.01 -0.71 18.31
N ARG A 190 12.02 -1.58 18.42
CA ARG A 190 13.28 -1.28 19.07
C ARG A 190 14.28 -0.83 18.01
N GLN A 191 15.02 0.23 18.29
CA GLN A 191 16.13 0.65 17.45
C GLN A 191 17.42 -0.07 17.90
N GLY A 192 18.03 -0.78 16.96
CA GLY A 192 19.32 -1.45 17.08
C GLY A 192 20.48 -0.57 16.62
N LYS A 193 21.60 -1.24 16.30
CA LYS A 193 22.77 -0.58 15.69
C LYS A 193 22.43 -0.16 14.26
N GLU A 194 23.15 0.83 13.74
CA GLU A 194 23.06 1.24 12.31
C GLU A 194 21.65 1.65 11.83
N PHE A 195 20.78 2.12 12.74
CA PHE A 195 19.38 2.48 12.45
C PHE A 195 18.48 1.32 12.05
N GLU A 196 18.89 0.08 12.31
CA GLU A 196 17.99 -1.05 12.21
C GLU A 196 16.84 -0.87 13.20
N ILE A 197 15.60 -0.99 12.73
CA ILE A 197 14.42 -1.03 13.60
C ILE A 197 13.79 -2.39 13.42
N TYR A 198 13.52 -3.08 14.52
CA TYR A 198 12.92 -4.41 14.52
C TYR A 198 11.86 -4.52 15.62
N PRO A 199 10.87 -5.40 15.47
CA PRO A 199 9.86 -5.63 16.51
C PRO A 199 10.50 -6.35 17.70
N SER A 200 10.28 -5.84 18.91
CA SER A 200 10.73 -6.44 20.16
C SER A 200 9.66 -6.35 21.22
N GLN A 201 9.63 -7.31 22.14
CA GLN A 201 8.71 -7.31 23.26
C GLN A 201 9.19 -6.35 24.35
N ALA A 202 8.24 -5.66 24.98
CA ALA A 202 8.50 -4.78 26.10
C ALA A 202 7.33 -4.78 27.08
N TRP A 203 7.64 -4.53 28.35
CA TRP A 203 6.65 -4.22 29.36
C TRP A 203 6.38 -2.73 29.38
N VAL A 204 5.12 -2.35 29.33
CA VAL A 204 4.66 -0.98 29.51
C VAL A 204 3.94 -0.88 30.85
N ASN A 205 4.47 -0.03 31.72
CA ASN A 205 3.94 0.22 33.06
C ASN A 205 3.53 1.68 33.19
N ARG A 206 2.49 1.95 33.99
CA ARG A 206 2.13 3.32 34.34
C ARG A 206 3.02 3.80 35.48
N SER A 207 3.73 4.91 35.28
CA SER A 207 4.50 5.60 36.34
C SER A 207 3.56 6.24 37.37
N ALA A 208 4.09 6.57 38.54
CA ALA A 208 3.38 7.35 39.56
C ALA A 208 2.90 8.70 39.02
N ASP A 209 3.64 9.28 38.06
CA ASP A 209 3.31 10.55 37.39
C ASP A 209 2.22 10.41 36.31
N GLY A 210 1.62 9.23 36.17
CA GLY A 210 0.57 8.94 35.19
C GLY A 210 1.06 8.62 33.77
N ASN A 211 2.35 8.84 33.47
CA ASN A 211 2.98 8.57 32.17
C ASN A 211 3.31 7.08 31.96
N TRP A 212 3.24 6.62 30.72
CA TRP A 212 3.66 5.26 30.35
C TRP A 212 5.18 5.16 30.22
N ARG A 213 5.76 4.09 30.79
CA ARG A 213 7.19 3.76 30.69
C ARG A 213 7.38 2.39 30.06
N LEU A 214 8.31 2.28 29.12
CA LEU A 214 8.63 1.06 28.38
C LEU A 214 9.93 0.44 28.90
N ARG A 215 9.89 -0.86 29.22
CA ARG A 215 11.07 -1.67 29.58
C ARG A 215 11.17 -2.89 28.66
N TRP A 216 12.24 -2.97 27.89
CA TRP A 216 12.48 -4.09 26.97
C TRP A 216 12.60 -5.41 27.72
N VAL A 217 11.97 -6.46 27.17
CA VAL A 217 12.20 -7.83 27.63
C VAL A 217 13.52 -8.29 27.03
N TRP A 218 14.50 -8.60 27.88
CA TRP A 218 15.75 -9.22 27.42
C TRP A 218 15.43 -10.65 27.00
N ARG A 219 15.67 -10.99 25.73
CA ARG A 219 15.75 -12.40 25.34
C ARG A 219 17.08 -12.93 25.87
N GLN A 220 17.04 -13.90 26.79
CA GLN A 220 18.14 -14.85 26.90
C GLN A 220 18.23 -15.55 25.54
N GLN A 221 19.40 -15.46 24.93
CA GLN A 221 19.72 -16.10 23.66
C GLN A 221 19.92 -17.60 23.88
#